data_AF-A0A4U7DH56-F1
#
_entry.id   AF-A0A4U7DH56-F1
#
_cell.length_a   1.000
_cell.length_b   1.000
_cell.length_c   1.000
_cell.angle_alpha   90.00
_cell.angle_beta   90.00
_cell.angle_gamma   90.00
#
_symmetry.space_group_name_H-M   'P 1'
#
loop_
_entity.id
_entity.type
_entity.pdbx_description
1 polymer ?
#
loop_
_entity_poly.entity_id
_entity_poly.type
_entity_poly.pdbx_seq_one_letter_code
_entity_poly.pdbx_strand_id
1 'polypeptide(L)' 'MTDRLALLVEASDSLFEKDPFVRLDQIRVVSVENRIHSVAGSLDDATMCEIDDALKLNHGLD' A
#
# COMPACT_ATOMS: atom_id res chain seq x y z
N MET A 1 -18.10 -12.53 0.15
CA MET A 1 -16.66 -12.26 0.33
C MET A 1 -16.34 -11.04 -0.51
N THR A 2 -16.23 -9.88 0.11
CA THR A 2 -15.74 -8.69 -0.60
C THR A 2 -14.24 -8.83 -0.68
N ASP A 3 -13.76 -9.20 -1.85
CA ASP A 3 -12.34 -9.34 -2.14
C ASP A 3 -11.70 -7.93 -2.09
N ARG A 4 -11.10 -7.55 -0.96
CA ARG A 4 -10.41 -6.26 -0.80
C ARG A 4 -8.96 -6.41 -1.27
N LEU A 5 -8.77 -6.66 -2.57
CA LEU A 5 -7.43 -6.76 -3.20
C LEU A 5 -6.72 -5.40 -3.31
N ALA A 6 -7.43 -4.31 -3.04
CA ALA A 6 -6.90 -2.96 -3.14
C ALA A 6 -7.50 -2.03 -2.08
N LEU A 7 -6.70 -1.08 -1.60
CA LEU A 7 -7.10 -0.01 -0.69
C LEU A 7 -6.85 1.35 -1.34
N LEU A 8 -7.83 2.25 -1.29
CA LEU A 8 -7.69 3.63 -1.71
C LEU A 8 -6.85 4.38 -0.67
N VAL A 9 -5.91 5.17 -1.12
CA VAL A 9 -5.04 6.00 -0.27
C VAL A 9 -5.16 7.44 -0.72
N GLU A 10 -5.31 8.35 0.23
CA GLU A 10 -5.35 9.78 -0.07
C GLU A 10 -3.97 10.25 -0.55
N ALA A 11 -3.94 11.01 -1.65
CA ALA A 11 -2.70 11.54 -2.22
C ALA A 11 -2.16 12.78 -1.48
N SER A 12 -2.78 13.16 -0.36
CA SER A 12 -2.38 14.29 0.50
C SER A 12 -0.87 14.26 0.77
N ASP A 13 -0.17 15.35 0.46
CA ASP A 13 1.29 15.50 0.62
C ASP A 13 2.18 14.48 -0.14
N SER A 14 1.66 13.88 -1.22
CA SER A 14 2.41 12.94 -2.09
C SER A 14 2.73 13.51 -3.48
N LEU A 15 3.58 12.80 -4.24
CA LEU A 15 3.89 13.12 -5.65
C LEU A 15 2.80 12.67 -6.65
N PHE A 16 1.66 12.15 -6.20
CA PHE A 16 0.63 11.58 -7.09
C PHE A 16 -0.45 12.62 -7.47
N GLU A 17 -0.89 12.59 -8.73
CA GLU A 17 -1.92 13.51 -9.26
C GLU A 17 -3.33 13.20 -8.75
N LYS A 18 -3.58 11.95 -8.34
CA LYS A 18 -4.88 11.44 -7.88
C LYS A 18 -4.65 10.43 -6.78
N ASP A 19 -5.67 10.23 -5.94
CA ASP A 19 -5.68 9.21 -4.89
C ASP A 19 -5.34 7.82 -5.45
N PRO A 20 -4.17 7.26 -5.12
CA PRO A 20 -3.75 5.97 -5.64
C PRO A 20 -4.42 4.81 -4.89
N PHE A 21 -4.35 3.61 -5.48
CA PHE A 21 -4.69 2.37 -4.80
C PHE A 21 -3.43 1.56 -4.48
N VAL A 22 -3.32 1.08 -3.24
CA VAL A 22 -2.32 0.07 -2.85
C VAL A 22 -2.89 -1.32 -3.16
N ARG A 23 -2.14 -2.12 -3.93
CA ARG A 23 -2.52 -3.47 -4.37
C ARG A 23 -1.94 -4.53 -3.45
N LEU A 24 -2.80 -5.18 -2.68
CA LEU A 24 -2.41 -6.19 -1.68
C LEU A 24 -2.09 -7.55 -2.32
N ASP A 25 -2.51 -7.75 -3.57
CA ASP A 25 -2.24 -8.95 -4.37
C ASP A 25 -0.95 -8.85 -5.21
N GLN A 26 -0.27 -7.70 -5.22
CA GLN A 26 0.92 -7.43 -6.03
C GLN A 26 2.20 -7.19 -5.23
N ILE A 27 2.27 -7.76 -4.02
CA ILE A 27 3.41 -7.65 -3.12
C ILE A 27 4.60 -8.42 -3.69
N ARG A 28 5.79 -7.82 -3.63
CA ARG A 28 7.03 -8.44 -4.11
C ARG A 28 8.24 -7.95 -3.33
N VAL A 29 9.24 -8.83 -3.22
CA VAL A 29 10.58 -8.47 -2.75
C VAL A 29 11.35 -7.81 -3.91
N VAL A 30 11.98 -6.67 -3.65
CA VAL A 30 12.81 -5.95 -4.63
C VAL A 30 14.17 -5.57 -4.04
N SER A 31 15.19 -5.47 -4.89
CA SER A 31 16.47 -4.87 -4.51
C SER A 31 16.29 -3.35 -4.38
N VAL A 32 16.64 -2.80 -3.22
CA VAL A 32 16.53 -1.36 -2.93
C VAL A 32 17.37 -0.55 -3.92
N GLU A 33 18.66 -0.86 -4.04
CA GLU A 33 19.62 -0.11 -4.87
C GLU A 33 19.27 -0.11 -6.36
N ASN A 34 18.64 -1.20 -6.86
CA ASN A 34 18.38 -1.38 -8.28
C ASN A 34 16.97 -0.97 -8.73
N ARG A 35 16.00 -0.88 -7.81
CA ARG A 35 14.58 -0.71 -8.16
C ARG A 35 13.91 0.49 -7.49
N ILE A 36 14.47 1.05 -6.42
CA ILE A 36 13.93 2.22 -5.74
C ILE A 36 14.71 3.45 -6.19
N HIS A 37 14.04 4.36 -6.90
CA HIS A 37 14.68 5.57 -7.46
C HIS A 37 14.61 6.78 -6.52
N SER A 38 13.50 6.93 -5.80
CA SER A 38 13.25 8.05 -4.90
C SER A 38 12.11 7.72 -3.93
N VAL A 39 11.99 8.53 -2.89
CA VAL A 39 10.85 8.51 -1.96
C VAL A 39 9.76 9.41 -2.54
N ALA A 40 8.52 8.90 -2.64
CA ALA A 40 7.37 9.65 -3.15
C ALA A 40 6.51 10.32 -2.07
N GLY A 41 6.75 9.98 -0.80
CA GLY A 41 5.99 10.45 0.36
C GLY A 41 6.01 9.42 1.49
N SER A 42 5.13 9.61 2.45
CA SER A 42 4.86 8.68 3.56
C SER A 42 3.37 8.54 3.76
N LEU A 43 2.93 7.38 4.25
CA LEU A 43 1.56 7.18 4.69
C LEU A 43 1.47 7.39 6.20
N ASP A 44 0.34 7.93 6.65
CA ASP A 44 0.09 8.10 8.07
C ASP A 44 -0.20 6.76 8.77
N ASP A 45 -0.16 6.79 10.11
CA ASP A 45 -0.35 5.60 10.94
C ASP A 45 -1.73 4.97 10.72
N ALA A 46 -2.78 5.78 10.50
CA ALA A 46 -4.13 5.28 10.30
C ALA A 46 -4.24 4.48 9.00
N THR A 47 -3.68 4.99 7.90
CA THR A 47 -3.63 4.33 6.60
C THR A 47 -2.79 3.06 6.68
N MET A 48 -1.64 3.11 7.36
CA MET A 48 -0.78 1.94 7.52
C MET A 48 -1.42 0.82 8.36
N CYS A 49 -2.24 1.17 9.37
CA CYS A 49 -3.05 0.20 10.11
C CYS A 49 -4.09 -0.49 9.22
N GLU A 50 -4.81 0.25 8.37
CA GLU A 50 -5.79 -0.37 7.45
C GLU A 50 -5.10 -1.30 6.44
N ILE A 51 -3.90 -0.94 5.97
CA ILE A 51 -3.09 -1.81 5.11
C ILE A 51 -2.70 -3.10 5.83
N ASP A 52 -2.22 -3.01 7.08
CA ASP A 52 -1.80 -4.18 7.87
C ASP A 52 -2.96 -5.17 8.10
N ASP A 53 -4.13 -4.68 8.52
CA ASP A 53 -5.32 -5.50 8.74
C ASP A 53 -5.80 -6.17 7.43
N ALA A 54 -5.79 -5.42 6.33
CA ALA A 54 -6.18 -5.97 5.04
C ALA A 54 -5.17 -7.01 4.52
N LEU A 55 -3.87 -6.85 4.80
CA LEU A 55 -2.84 -7.84 4.49
C LEU A 55 -3.05 -9.13 5.27
N LYS A 56 -3.28 -9.05 6.58
CA LYS A 56 -3.56 -10.24 7.42
C LYS A 56 -4.75 -11.01 6.89
N LEU A 57 -5.85 -10.30 6.62
CA LEU A 57 -7.07 -10.90 6.10
C LEU A 57 -6.83 -11.56 4.72
N ASN A 58 -6.16 -10.88 3.80
CA ASN A 58 -5.91 -11.40 2.44
C ASN A 58 -5.00 -12.64 2.43
N HIS A 59 -4.10 -12.74 3.41
CA HIS A 59 -3.16 -13.86 3.53
C HIS A 59 -3.59 -14.92 4.55
N GLY A 60 -4.78 -14.79 5.17
CA GLY A 60 -5.30 -15.75 6.15
C GLY A 60 -4.45 -15.83 7.42
N LEU A 61 -3.89 -14.70 7.86
CA LEU A 61 -3.03 -14.56 9.04
C LEU A 61 -3.77 -13.96 10.25
N ASP A 62 -5.07 -13.76 10.12
CA ASP A 62 -5.97 -13.11 11.08
C ASP A 62 -6.73 -14.13 11.96
#